data_AF-A0ABC8JF14-F1
#
_entry.id   AF-A0ABC8JF14-F1
#
_cell.length_a   1.000
_cell.length_b   1.000
_cell.length_c   1.000
_cell.angle_alpha   90.00
_cell.angle_beta   90.00
_cell.angle_gamma   90.00
#
_symmetry.space_group_name_H-M   'P 1'
#
loop_
_entity.id
_entity.type
_entity.pdbx_description
1 polymer ?
#
loop_
_entity_poly.entity_id
_entity_poly.type
_entity_poly.pdbx_seq_one_letter_code
_entity_poly.pdbx_strand_id
1 'polypeptide(L)'
;MCRGVEEEVRRRDDRGCRRIRAPVSCDLCGENAAVYCEADTAFLCRKCDRWVHSANFLARRHLRRVICTTCGRLTRCCLVGDNFSVVLPESRYKDDGTR
;
A
#
# COMPACT_ATOMS: atom_id res chain seq x y z
N MET A 1 16.60 -21.73 -26.03
CA MET A 1 15.96 -20.42 -26.25
C MET A 1 14.45 -20.59 -26.14
N CYS A 2 13.88 -20.35 -24.96
CA CYS A 2 12.44 -20.15 -24.76
C CYS A 2 12.29 -19.21 -23.55
N ARG A 3 11.65 -18.05 -23.71
CA ARG A 3 11.46 -17.02 -22.69
C ARG A 3 10.16 -17.29 -21.94
N GLY A 4 10.16 -17.24 -20.61
CA GLY A 4 8.95 -17.27 -19.79
C GLY A 4 9.18 -16.47 -18.51
N VAL A 5 8.58 -15.29 -18.42
CA VAL A 5 8.45 -14.53 -17.17
C VAL A 5 7.07 -14.89 -16.63
N GLU A 6 6.97 -15.95 -15.83
CA GLU A 6 5.69 -16.39 -15.27
C GLU A 6 5.71 -16.21 -13.76
N GLU A 7 5.29 -15.00 -13.35
CA GLU A 7 4.33 -14.75 -12.25
C GLU A 7 4.28 -15.77 -11.10
N GLU A 8 5.32 -15.81 -10.27
CA GLU A 8 5.30 -16.54 -9.00
C GLU A 8 5.14 -15.62 -7.77
N VAL A 9 4.12 -14.77 -7.75
CA VAL A 9 3.67 -14.12 -6.49
C VAL A 9 2.18 -14.38 -6.27
N ARG A 10 1.78 -15.65 -6.33
CA ARG A 10 0.48 -16.10 -5.83
C ARG A 10 0.56 -16.47 -4.35
N ARG A 11 0.63 -15.47 -3.48
CA ARG A 11 0.05 -15.59 -2.13
C ARG A 11 -0.77 -14.34 -1.83
N ARG A 12 -1.99 -14.37 -2.37
CA ARG A 12 -3.10 -13.51 -1.91
C ARG A 12 -3.37 -13.83 -0.45
N ASP A 13 -2.85 -13.04 0.48
CA ASP A 13 -3.50 -12.88 1.78
C ASP A 13 -4.70 -11.93 1.62
N ASP A 14 -5.67 -12.37 0.80
CA ASP A 14 -6.99 -11.75 0.59
C ASP A 14 -8.05 -12.69 1.16
N ARG A 15 -7.87 -13.11 2.42
CA ARG A 15 -8.80 -14.05 3.08
C ARG A 15 -10.11 -13.36 3.55
N GLY A 16 -10.68 -12.45 2.74
CA GLY A 16 -12.07 -11.99 2.91
C GLY A 16 -12.31 -10.47 3.02
N CYS A 17 -11.72 -9.64 2.16
CA CYS A 17 -12.05 -8.20 2.12
C CYS A 17 -13.44 -7.96 1.48
N ARG A 18 -14.50 -7.87 2.29
CA ARG A 18 -15.84 -7.44 1.84
C ARG A 18 -15.85 -5.91 1.60
N ARG A 19 -16.63 -5.39 0.64
CA ARG A 19 -16.83 -3.93 0.43
C ARG A 19 -17.66 -3.32 1.56
N ILE A 20 -17.10 -3.20 2.76
CA ILE A 20 -17.82 -2.69 3.94
C ILE A 20 -17.62 -1.18 4.15
N ARG A 21 -16.69 -0.55 3.42
CA ARG A 21 -16.35 0.87 3.60
C ARG A 21 -16.46 1.62 2.28
N ALA A 22 -16.86 2.88 2.39
CA ALA A 22 -16.77 3.83 1.31
C ALA A 22 -15.30 4.00 0.87
N PRO A 23 -15.04 4.28 -0.42
CA PRO A 23 -13.70 4.57 -0.90
C PRO A 23 -13.12 5.79 -0.16
N VAL A 24 -11.82 5.72 0.14
CA VAL A 24 -11.09 6.84 0.75
C VAL A 24 -10.73 7.83 -0.37
N SER A 25 -10.98 9.12 -0.14
CA SER A 25 -10.64 10.18 -1.11
C SER A 25 -9.19 10.63 -0.98
N CYS A 26 -8.65 11.11 -2.09
CA CYS A 26 -7.33 11.72 -2.18
C CYS A 26 -7.38 13.13 -1.59
N ASP A 27 -6.46 13.44 -0.69
CA ASP A 27 -6.41 14.73 0.02
C ASP A 27 -6.08 15.90 -0.92
N LEU A 28 -5.49 15.64 -2.08
CA LEU A 28 -5.09 16.67 -3.04
C LEU A 28 -6.11 16.93 -4.16
N CYS A 29 -6.90 15.92 -4.55
CA CYS A 29 -7.75 16.02 -5.74
C CYS A 29 -9.14 15.39 -5.60
N GLY A 30 -9.50 14.82 -4.44
CA GLY A 30 -10.83 14.25 -4.17
C GLY A 30 -11.10 12.87 -4.78
N GLU A 31 -10.38 12.48 -5.83
CA GLU A 31 -10.45 11.14 -6.47
C GLU A 31 -10.13 10.00 -5.51
N ASN A 32 -10.44 8.76 -5.89
CA ASN A 32 -10.17 7.59 -5.04
C ASN A 32 -8.67 7.43 -4.72
N ALA A 33 -8.35 7.40 -3.43
CA ALA A 33 -7.00 7.14 -2.93
C ALA A 33 -6.59 5.68 -3.15
N ALA A 34 -5.31 5.47 -3.40
CA ALA A 34 -4.72 4.16 -3.60
C ALA A 34 -3.56 3.87 -2.66
N VAL A 35 -2.97 4.91 -2.06
CA VAL A 35 -1.87 4.80 -1.11
C VAL A 35 -2.07 5.76 0.05
N TYR A 36 -1.49 5.41 1.19
CA TYR A 36 -1.35 6.26 2.36
C TYR A 36 0.13 6.49 2.63
N CYS A 37 0.56 7.75 2.65
CA CYS A 37 1.92 8.13 3.02
C CYS A 37 2.02 8.29 4.54
N GLU A 38 2.89 7.52 5.20
CA GLU A 38 3.06 7.63 6.66
C GLU A 38 3.73 8.94 7.06
N ALA A 39 4.70 9.42 6.27
CA ALA A 39 5.46 10.64 6.58
C ALA A 39 4.61 11.91 6.45
N ASP A 40 3.76 11.97 5.42
CA ASP A 40 2.90 13.13 5.16
C ASP A 40 1.51 12.99 5.81
N THR A 41 1.22 11.83 6.42
CA THR A 41 -0.10 11.49 6.98
C THR A 41 -1.25 11.72 5.99
N ALA A 42 -1.03 11.37 4.72
CA ALA A 42 -1.91 11.76 3.62
C ALA A 42 -2.37 10.56 2.77
N PHE A 43 -3.64 10.58 2.35
CA PHE A 43 -4.22 9.67 1.39
C PHE A 43 -4.07 10.23 -0.03
N LEU A 44 -3.42 9.48 -0.91
CA LEU A 44 -3.12 9.93 -2.26
C LEU A 44 -3.62 8.94 -3.31
N CYS A 45 -4.18 9.48 -4.40
CA CYS A 45 -4.37 8.71 -5.63
C CYS A 45 -3.01 8.45 -6.29
N ARG A 46 -2.94 7.50 -7.23
CA ARG A 46 -1.67 7.14 -7.90
C ARG A 46 -0.98 8.31 -8.61
N LYS A 47 -1.75 9.25 -9.16
CA LYS A 47 -1.22 10.43 -9.84
C LYS A 47 -0.60 11.41 -8.85
N CYS A 48 -1.31 11.72 -7.77
CA CYS A 48 -0.85 12.61 -6.71
C CYS A 48 0.34 12.01 -5.95
N ASP A 49 0.31 10.71 -5.67
CA ASP A 49 1.44 9.96 -5.11
C ASP A 49 2.71 10.18 -5.92
N ARG A 50 2.66 9.95 -7.23
CA ARG A 50 3.82 10.15 -8.11
C ARG A 50 4.27 11.61 -8.14
N TRP A 51 3.34 12.55 -8.19
CA TRP A 51 3.68 13.98 -8.21
C TRP A 51 4.42 14.42 -6.94
N VAL A 52 3.92 14.02 -5.77
CA VAL A 52 4.54 14.32 -4.47
C VAL A 52 5.86 13.57 -4.30
N HIS A 53 5.87 12.27 -4.55
CA HIS A 53 6.98 11.41 -4.21
C HIS A 53 8.08 11.38 -5.26
N SER A 54 7.86 11.84 -6.50
CA SER A 54 8.93 12.03 -7.48
C SER A 54 9.57 13.43 -7.42
N ALA A 55 9.04 14.36 -6.62
CA ALA A 55 9.51 15.74 -6.58
C ALA A 55 10.95 15.87 -6.07
N ASN A 56 11.36 15.03 -5.11
CA ASN A 56 12.71 15.04 -4.55
C ASN A 56 13.08 13.69 -3.91
N PHE A 57 14.38 13.50 -3.64
CA PHE A 57 14.88 12.23 -3.10
C PHE A 57 14.40 11.91 -1.67
N LEU A 58 14.01 12.93 -0.89
CA LEU A 58 13.50 12.74 0.47
C LEU A 58 12.10 12.14 0.41
N ALA A 59 11.23 12.73 -0.42
CA ALA A 59 9.87 12.25 -0.66
C ALA A 59 9.89 10.81 -1.20
N ARG A 60 10.80 10.46 -2.12
CA ARG A 60 10.96 9.07 -2.62
C ARG A 60 11.20 8.04 -1.50
N ARG A 61 11.74 8.44 -0.34
CA ARG A 61 11.99 7.54 0.79
C ARG A 61 10.79 7.33 1.69
N HIS A 62 9.69 8.05 1.49
CA HIS A 62 8.50 7.90 2.33
C HIS A 62 7.93 6.48 2.20
N LEU A 63 7.57 5.90 3.35
CA LEU A 63 6.84 4.65 3.41
C LEU A 63 5.39 4.90 3.01
N ARG A 64 4.94 4.25 1.95
CA ARG A 64 3.57 4.40 1.43
C ARG A 64 2.84 3.08 1.45
N ARG A 65 1.80 2.94 2.27
CA ARG A 65 0.99 1.72 2.34
C ARG A 65 -0.06 1.71 1.23
N VAL A 66 -0.18 0.60 0.54
CA VAL A 66 -1.22 0.41 -0.49
C VAL A 66 -2.56 0.21 0.19
N ILE A 67 -3.59 0.90 -0.32
CA ILE A 67 -4.97 0.75 0.11
C ILE A 67 -5.63 -0.35 -0.73
N CYS A 68 -6.40 -1.22 -0.08
CA CYS A 68 -7.22 -2.18 -0.78
C CYS A 68 -8.36 -1.46 -1.50
N THR A 69 -8.43 -1.58 -2.83
CA THR A 69 -9.49 -0.97 -3.64
C THR A 69 -10.88 -1.54 -3.38
N THR A 70 -10.96 -2.74 -2.79
CA THR A 70 -12.24 -3.39 -2.46
C THR A 70 -12.82 -2.90 -1.14
N CYS A 71 -12.03 -2.76 -0.08
CA CYS A 71 -12.54 -2.41 1.26
C CYS A 71 -11.96 -1.14 1.88
N GLY A 72 -11.10 -0.40 1.18
CA GLY A 72 -10.52 0.86 1.66
C GLY A 72 -9.58 0.71 2.86
N ARG A 73 -9.21 -0.51 3.25
CA ARG A 73 -8.28 -0.76 4.35
C ARG A 73 -6.83 -0.66 3.89
N LEU A 74 -5.95 -0.20 4.77
CA LEU A 74 -4.50 -0.27 4.55
C LEU A 74 -4.07 -1.73 4.49
N THR A 75 -3.41 -2.09 3.41
CA THR A 75 -2.82 -3.43 3.25
C THR A 75 -1.44 -3.46 3.89
N ARG A 76 -0.87 -4.66 3.95
CA ARG A 76 0.50 -4.90 4.43
C ARG A 76 1.52 -4.72 3.29
N CYS A 77 1.05 -4.38 2.09
CA CYS A 77 1.88 -4.03 0.94
C CYS A 77 2.26 -2.55 1.03
N CYS A 78 3.54 -2.26 0.96
CA CYS A 78 4.10 -0.91 1.03
C CYS A 78 4.93 -0.64 -0.23
N LEU A 79 4.98 0.63 -0.63
CA LEU A 79 5.86 1.14 -1.67
C LEU A 79 7.00 1.90 -1.03
N VAL A 80 8.22 1.62 -1.48
CA VAL A 80 9.45 2.31 -1.09
C VAL A 80 10.14 2.80 -2.36
N GLY A 81 10.75 3.99 -2.34
CA GLY A 81 11.42 4.54 -3.53
C GLY A 81 10.41 5.01 -4.59
N ASP A 82 10.66 4.75 -5.87
CA ASP A 82 9.72 5.16 -6.92
C ASP A 82 8.66 4.12 -7.25
N ASN A 83 8.89 2.84 -6.93
CA ASN A 83 7.97 1.76 -7.30
C ASN A 83 8.29 0.39 -6.68
N PHE A 84 9.12 0.32 -5.64
CA PHE A 84 9.48 -0.97 -5.05
C PHE A 84 8.39 -1.43 -4.08
N SER A 85 7.70 -2.53 -4.42
CA SER A 85 6.64 -3.09 -3.58
C SER A 85 7.22 -4.11 -2.59
N VAL A 86 6.99 -3.89 -1.30
CA VAL A 86 7.40 -4.79 -0.21
C VAL A 86 6.16 -5.22 0.57
N VAL A 87 6.06 -6.50 0.89
CA VAL A 87 5.06 -7.01 1.83
C VAL A 87 5.70 -7.08 3.21
N LEU A 88 5.13 -6.36 4.18
CA LEU A 88 5.63 -6.43 5.56
C LEU A 88 5.45 -7.87 6.11
N PRO A 89 6.36 -8.36 6.98
CA PRO A 89 6.21 -9.67 7.64
C PRO A 89 5.09 -9.63 8.67
N GLU A 90 4.24 -10.67 8.72
CA GLU A 90 3.15 -10.75 9.71
C GLU A 90 3.74 -10.65 11.11
N SER A 91 3.34 -9.63 11.87
CA SER A 91 3.65 -9.58 13.28
C SER A 91 2.81 -10.68 13.95
N ARG A 92 3.38 -11.88 14.06
CA ARG A 92 3.00 -12.81 15.11
C ARG A 92 3.47 -12.23 16.44
N TYR A 93 2.83 -11.15 16.88
CA TYR A 93 2.80 -10.87 18.31
C TYR A 93 1.96 -12.02 18.87
N LYS A 94 2.66 -13.03 19.40
CA LYS A 94 2.02 -13.96 20.30
C LYS A 94 1.56 -13.11 21.47
N ASP A 95 0.25 -12.98 21.66
CA ASP A 95 -0.30 -12.71 22.98
C ASP A 95 0.12 -13.90 23.85
N ASP A 96 1.34 -13.86 24.40
CA ASP A 96 1.71 -14.68 25.55
C ASP A 96 1.02 -14.05 26.77
N GLY A 97 -0.30 -14.26 26.81
CA GLY A 97 -1.09 -14.16 28.01
C GLY A 97 -0.58 -15.22 28.99
N THR A 98 0.33 -14.82 29.87
CA THR A 98 0.69 -15.52 31.11
C THR A 98 1.30 -14.41 31.98
N ARG A 99 0.67 -13.90 33.03
CA ARG A 99 -0.02 -14.56 34.14
C ARG A 99 -0.80 -13.53 34.95
#